data_AF-A0A6S7JPT4-F1
#
_entry.id   AF-A0A6S7JPT4-F1
#
_cell.length_a   1.000
_cell.length_b   1.000
_cell.length_c   1.000
_cell.angle_alpha   90.00
_cell.angle_beta   90.00
_cell.angle_gamma   90.00
#
_symmetry.space_group_name_H-M   'P 1'
#
loop_
_entity.id
_entity.type
_entity.pdbx_description
1 polymer ?
#
loop_
_entity_poly.entity_id
_entity_poly.type
_entity_poly.pdbx_seq_one_letter_code
_entity_poly.pdbx_strand_id
1 'polypeptide(L)'
;MPQSLLKACKQKVHPKPSDRREMVQIACDDIRKHSTLPGRKNLSKIASTIVAKHKESFCDVVADKVIGSGYESLCKQMEERLFNLNRKGMKTSSFGEKLNEVDGTSEPPAKKTRKPVKDLYGCINWQPDSYPENENKETQKEIQE
;
A
#
# COMPACT_ATOMS: atom_id res chain seq x y z
N MET A 1 15.81 17.03 -5.06
CA MET A 1 15.05 17.14 -6.33
C MET A 1 15.89 16.53 -7.44
N PRO A 2 15.36 15.58 -8.23
CA PRO A 2 16.10 14.94 -9.31
C PRO A 2 16.49 15.92 -10.41
N GLN A 3 17.77 15.91 -10.82
CA GLN A 3 18.31 16.82 -11.82
C GLN A 3 17.72 16.58 -13.22
N SER A 4 17.40 15.32 -13.53
CA SER A 4 16.68 14.89 -14.74
C SER A 4 15.33 15.59 -14.86
N LEU A 5 14.55 15.64 -13.78
CA LEU A 5 13.25 16.33 -13.75
C LEU A 5 13.38 17.82 -14.00
N LEU A 6 14.37 18.47 -13.38
CA LEU A 6 14.61 19.91 -13.58
C LEU A 6 14.96 20.23 -15.03
N LYS A 7 15.74 19.37 -15.70
CA LYS A 7 16.03 19.51 -17.14
C LYS A 7 14.76 19.34 -17.97
N ALA A 8 13.93 18.34 -17.69
CA ALA A 8 12.66 18.12 -18.39
C ALA A 8 11.71 19.32 -18.21
N CYS A 9 11.59 19.86 -17.00
CA CYS A 9 10.78 21.05 -16.71
C CYS A 9 11.29 22.30 -17.44
N LYS A 10 12.61 22.47 -17.59
CA LYS A 10 13.19 23.57 -18.38
C LYS A 10 12.92 23.42 -19.87
N GLN A 11 12.96 22.19 -20.37
CA GLN A 11 12.70 21.85 -21.77
C GLN A 11 11.21 21.77 -22.09
N LYS A 12 10.32 21.93 -21.09
CA LYS A 12 8.86 21.80 -21.22
C LYS A 12 8.42 20.43 -21.73
N VAL A 13 9.23 19.41 -21.46
CA VAL A 13 8.94 18.01 -21.81
C VAL A 13 8.34 17.30 -20.60
N HIS A 14 7.56 16.26 -20.84
CA HIS A 14 7.07 15.38 -19.79
C HIS A 14 8.23 14.66 -19.09
N PRO A 15 8.30 14.72 -17.75
CA PRO A 15 9.34 14.03 -17.00
C PRO A 15 9.12 12.52 -17.04
N LYS A 16 10.21 11.77 -16.93
CA LYS A 16 10.14 10.30 -16.84
C LYS A 16 9.31 9.90 -15.60
N PRO A 17 8.51 8.82 -15.66
CA PRO A 17 7.72 8.37 -14.52
C PRO A 17 8.54 8.12 -13.25
N SER A 18 9.80 7.69 -13.39
CA SER A 18 10.72 7.49 -12.25
C SER A 18 11.05 8.81 -11.54
N ASP A 19 11.44 9.82 -12.31
CA ASP A 19 11.82 11.14 -11.77
C ASP A 19 10.62 11.82 -11.08
N ARG A 20 9.42 11.65 -11.66
CA ARG A 20 8.18 12.14 -11.06
C ARG A 20 7.93 11.49 -9.69
N ARG A 21 8.07 10.17 -9.60
CA ARG A 21 7.89 9.44 -8.32
C ARG A 21 8.91 9.88 -7.27
N GLU A 22 10.16 10.07 -7.66
CA GLU A 22 11.22 10.54 -6.76
C GLU A 22 10.93 11.95 -6.24
N MET A 23 10.47 12.85 -7.12
CA MET A 23 10.04 14.19 -6.72
C MET A 23 8.87 14.16 -5.72
N VAL A 24 7.85 13.33 -5.97
CA VAL A 24 6.73 13.13 -5.03
C VAL A 24 7.24 12.56 -3.70
N GLN A 25 8.18 11.61 -3.73
CA GLN A 25 8.76 11.03 -2.53
C GLN A 25 9.46 12.08 -1.68
N ILE A 26 10.36 12.88 -2.26
CA ILE A 26 11.09 13.94 -1.55
C ILE A 26 10.09 14.95 -0.95
N ALA A 27 9.11 15.39 -1.73
CA ALA A 27 8.10 16.33 -1.27
C ALA A 27 7.27 15.77 -0.11
N CYS A 28 6.81 14.52 -0.19
CA CYS A 28 6.06 13.86 0.89
C CYS A 28 6.90 13.61 2.14
N ASP A 29 8.18 13.24 1.98
CA ASP A 29 9.10 13.03 3.10
C ASP A 29 9.37 14.37 3.83
N ASP A 30 9.46 15.49 3.10
CA ASP A 30 9.55 16.83 3.69
C ASP A 30 8.25 17.28 4.37
N ILE A 31 7.09 17.07 3.74
CA ILE A 31 5.79 17.35 4.36
C ILE A 31 5.62 16.59 5.68
N ARG A 32 6.07 15.32 5.70
CA ARG A 32 5.97 14.44 6.87
C ARG A 32 6.80 14.93 8.06
N LYS A 33 7.88 15.70 7.85
CA LYS A 33 8.66 16.32 8.92
C LYS A 33 7.84 17.38 9.68
N HIS A 34 6.88 18.01 9.02
CA HIS A 34 6.02 19.04 9.62
C HIS A 34 4.69 18.47 10.13
N SER A 35 4.07 17.56 9.38
CA SER A 35 2.79 16.94 9.75
C SER A 35 2.67 15.52 9.20
N THR A 36 2.23 14.59 10.05
CA THR A 36 1.94 13.20 9.65
C THR A 36 0.66 13.08 8.83
N LEU A 37 -0.30 14.00 9.02
CA LEU A 37 -1.60 14.03 8.35
C LEU A 37 -1.91 15.45 7.86
N PRO A 38 -1.29 15.90 6.75
CA PRO A 38 -1.46 17.25 6.24
C PRO A 38 -2.88 17.53 5.70
N GLY A 39 -3.67 16.48 5.41
CA GLY A 39 -5.03 16.59 4.86
C GLY A 39 -5.06 17.05 3.40
N ARG A 40 -6.15 16.72 2.70
CA ARG A 40 -6.31 16.96 1.25
C ARG A 40 -6.18 18.43 0.85
N LYS A 41 -6.71 19.37 1.66
CA LYS A 41 -6.67 20.81 1.37
C LYS A 41 -5.23 21.33 1.24
N ASN A 42 -4.31 20.86 2.08
CA ASN A 42 -2.92 21.31 2.05
C ASN A 42 -2.15 20.65 0.91
N LEU A 43 -2.36 19.36 0.68
CA LEU A 43 -1.77 18.65 -0.47
C LEU A 43 -2.22 19.25 -1.80
N SER A 44 -3.51 19.60 -1.90
CA SER A 44 -4.08 20.32 -3.03
C SER A 44 -3.35 21.64 -3.30
N LYS A 45 -3.13 22.48 -2.28
CA LYS A 45 -2.38 23.74 -2.45
C LYS A 45 -0.97 23.48 -2.97
N ILE A 46 -0.27 22.50 -2.41
CA ILE A 46 1.10 22.16 -2.84
C ILE A 46 1.10 21.68 -4.29
N ALA A 47 0.23 20.72 -4.64
CA ALA A 47 0.12 20.21 -6.00
C ALA A 47 -0.23 21.33 -7.00
N SER A 48 -1.17 22.21 -6.64
CA SER A 48 -1.55 23.38 -7.45
C SER A 48 -0.35 24.31 -7.68
N THR A 49 0.45 24.59 -6.65
CA THR A 49 1.64 25.45 -6.79
C THR A 49 2.71 24.85 -7.68
N ILE A 50 2.90 23.52 -7.64
CA ILE A 50 3.87 22.81 -8.49
C ILE A 50 3.42 22.85 -9.95
N VAL A 51 2.15 22.50 -10.21
CA VAL A 51 1.59 22.50 -11.56
C VAL A 51 1.55 23.91 -12.13
N ALA A 52 1.22 24.93 -11.33
CA ALA A 52 1.22 26.32 -11.79
C ALA A 52 2.59 26.79 -12.31
N LYS A 53 3.69 26.31 -11.73
CA LYS A 53 5.07 26.62 -12.16
C LYS A 53 5.47 25.88 -13.44
N HIS A 54 4.97 24.67 -13.64
CA HIS A 54 5.40 23.78 -14.73
C HIS A 54 4.20 23.10 -15.42
N LYS A 55 3.24 23.90 -15.90
CA LYS A 55 1.98 23.40 -16.48
C LYS A 55 2.19 22.42 -17.63
N GLU A 56 3.12 22.74 -18.53
CA GLU A 56 3.39 21.97 -19.74
C GLU A 56 4.03 20.60 -19.44
N SER A 57 4.85 20.51 -18.39
CA SER A 57 5.51 19.24 -18.02
C SER A 57 4.61 18.30 -17.23
N PHE A 58 3.64 18.83 -16.47
CA PHE A 58 2.80 18.03 -15.58
C PHE A 58 1.41 17.72 -16.11
N CYS A 59 0.98 18.30 -17.24
CA CYS A 59 -0.35 18.02 -17.78
C CYS A 59 -0.55 16.52 -18.07
N ASP A 60 -1.79 16.06 -17.97
CA ASP A 60 -2.13 14.67 -18.23
C ASP A 60 -2.46 14.55 -19.72
N VAL A 61 -1.55 13.97 -20.50
CA VAL A 61 -1.69 13.74 -21.95
C VAL A 61 -1.91 12.26 -22.22
N VAL A 62 -2.95 11.93 -22.98
CA VAL A 62 -3.23 10.56 -23.45
C VAL A 62 -3.59 10.64 -24.93
N ALA A 63 -2.89 9.85 -25.75
CA ALA A 63 -3.08 9.84 -27.21
C ALA A 63 -3.10 11.26 -27.81
N ASP A 64 -2.10 12.07 -27.44
CA ASP A 64 -1.90 13.46 -27.88
C ASP A 64 -3.00 14.47 -27.51
N LYS A 65 -3.96 14.06 -26.67
CA LYS A 65 -4.99 14.93 -26.12
C LYS A 65 -4.69 15.24 -24.66
N VAL A 66 -4.75 16.53 -24.32
CA VAL A 66 -4.67 16.99 -22.94
C VAL A 66 -6.01 16.70 -22.26
N ILE A 67 -6.01 15.72 -21.35
CA ILE A 67 -7.19 15.33 -20.58
C ILE A 67 -7.32 16.19 -19.31
N GLY A 68 -6.18 16.56 -18.71
CA GLY A 68 -6.17 17.22 -17.42
C GLY A 68 -4.94 18.09 -17.21
N SER A 69 -5.02 18.95 -16.21
CA SER A 69 -3.93 19.87 -15.84
C SER A 69 -2.77 19.18 -15.12
N GLY A 70 -2.87 17.89 -14.75
CA GLY A 70 -1.89 17.22 -13.91
C GLY A 70 -2.07 17.40 -12.41
N TYR A 71 -2.94 18.34 -12.01
CA TYR A 71 -3.17 18.66 -10.60
C TYR A 71 -3.78 17.49 -9.83
N GLU A 72 -4.84 16.88 -10.35
CA GLU A 72 -5.52 15.78 -9.68
C GLU A 72 -4.61 14.54 -9.60
N SER A 73 -3.87 14.26 -10.68
CA SER A 73 -2.96 13.11 -10.72
C SER A 73 -1.81 13.30 -9.72
N LEU A 74 -1.24 14.50 -9.60
CA LEU A 74 -0.19 14.80 -8.62
C LEU A 74 -0.72 14.78 -7.18
N CYS A 75 -1.89 15.37 -6.93
CA CYS A 75 -2.50 15.39 -5.60
C CYS A 75 -2.77 13.96 -5.10
N LYS A 76 -3.34 13.10 -5.96
CA LYS A 76 -3.61 11.69 -5.65
C LYS A 76 -2.33 10.91 -5.33
N GLN A 77 -1.25 11.11 -6.09
CA GLN A 77 0.04 10.48 -5.81
C GLN A 77 0.61 10.87 -4.44
N MET A 78 0.48 12.14 -4.05
CA MET A 78 0.91 12.60 -2.73
C MET A 78 0.06 12.00 -1.60
N GLU A 79 -1.26 11.93 -1.79
CA GLU A 79 -2.19 11.27 -0.86
C GLU A 79 -1.84 9.80 -0.64
N GLU A 80 -1.69 9.04 -1.73
CA GLU A 80 -1.35 7.63 -1.70
C GLU A 80 0.01 7.38 -1.05
N ARG A 81 1.01 8.22 -1.35
CA ARG A 81 2.33 8.12 -0.74
C ARG A 81 2.27 8.33 0.77
N LEU A 82 1.60 9.37 1.24
CA LEU A 82 1.44 9.66 2.66
C LEU A 82 0.64 8.58 3.38
N PHE A 83 -0.43 8.07 2.75
CA PHE A 83 -1.20 6.94 3.27
C PHE A 83 -0.31 5.69 3.44
N ASN A 84 0.47 5.33 2.42
CA ASN A 84 1.40 4.20 2.48
C ASN A 84 2.48 4.38 3.55
N LEU A 85 2.99 5.60 3.68
CA LEU A 85 3.96 5.99 4.69
C LEU A 85 3.41 5.87 6.12
N ASN A 86 2.14 6.22 6.33
CA ASN A 86 1.46 6.08 7.61
C ASN A 86 1.08 4.63 7.91
N ARG A 87 0.75 3.83 6.88
CA ARG A 87 0.48 2.39 7.02
C ARG A 87 1.71 1.59 7.45
N LYS A 88 2.92 1.99 7.05
CA LYS A 88 4.18 1.36 7.52
C LYS A 88 4.41 1.57 9.02
N GLY A 89 4.01 2.71 9.57
CA GLY A 89 4.02 2.93 11.03
C GLY A 89 3.06 2.01 11.79
N MET A 90 2.12 1.37 11.08
CA MET A 90 1.12 0.45 11.65
C MET A 90 1.52 -1.02 11.54
N LYS A 91 2.75 -1.35 11.08
CA LYS A 91 3.19 -2.73 10.84
C LYS A 91 4.58 -3.05 11.40
N THR A 92 4.65 -3.25 12.72
CA THR A 92 5.52 -4.27 13.37
C THR A 92 4.88 -4.69 14.71
N SER A 93 3.72 -5.34 14.67
CA SER A 93 3.21 -6.05 15.87
C SER A 93 2.80 -7.50 15.62
N SER A 94 2.75 -8.03 14.39
CA SER A 94 2.16 -9.36 14.24
C SER A 94 2.44 -10.13 12.94
N PHE A 95 3.57 -9.97 12.23
CA PHE A 95 3.78 -10.84 11.06
C PHE A 95 5.23 -11.12 10.59
N GLY A 96 6.28 -11.03 11.41
CA GLY A 96 7.61 -11.32 10.81
C GLY A 96 8.87 -11.34 11.65
N GLU A 97 8.82 -11.56 12.96
CA GLU A 97 10.05 -11.80 13.75
C GLU A 97 9.90 -13.05 14.60
N LYS A 98 10.07 -14.20 13.94
CA LYS A 98 10.66 -15.41 14.53
C LYS A 98 11.35 -16.19 13.42
N LEU A 99 12.40 -15.62 12.87
CA LEU A 99 13.42 -16.39 12.18
C LEU A 99 14.76 -16.04 12.83
N ASN A 100 15.32 -17.06 13.49
CA ASN A 100 16.70 -17.21 13.96
C ASN A 100 17.08 -16.56 15.29
N GLU A 101 16.96 -17.34 16.38
CA GLU A 101 18.11 -17.62 17.24
C GLU A 101 17.91 -19.03 17.85
N VAL A 102 18.59 -20.01 17.26
CA VAL A 102 18.82 -21.32 17.88
C VAL A 102 20.15 -21.19 18.62
N ASP A 103 20.10 -20.99 19.93
CA ASP A 103 21.20 -21.37 20.81
C ASP A 103 20.64 -22.07 22.05
N GLY A 104 21.40 -23.06 22.51
CA GLY A 104 20.92 -24.19 23.28
C GLY A 104 20.58 -23.89 24.74
N THR A 105 19.81 -24.84 25.29
CA THR A 105 19.76 -25.19 26.72
C THR A 105 18.96 -24.25 27.63
N SER A 106 17.65 -24.48 27.75
CA SER A 106 16.97 -24.65 29.05
C SER A 106 15.46 -24.87 28.84
N GLU A 107 14.90 -25.72 29.69
CA GLU A 107 13.53 -26.25 29.67
C GLU A 107 12.43 -25.17 29.58
N PRO A 108 11.28 -25.44 28.92
CA PRO A 108 10.27 -24.42 28.70
C PRO A 108 9.35 -24.25 29.92
N PRO A 109 9.14 -23.03 30.46
CA PRO A 109 7.98 -22.76 31.30
C PRO A 109 6.73 -22.70 30.41
N ALA A 110 5.70 -23.47 30.76
CA ALA A 110 4.42 -23.57 30.06
C ALA A 110 3.68 -22.21 30.00
N LYS A 111 4.04 -21.37 29.03
CA LYS A 111 3.28 -20.18 28.67
C LYS A 111 2.15 -20.63 27.76
N LYS A 112 0.91 -20.60 28.26
CA LYS A 112 -0.32 -20.74 27.47
C LYS A 112 -0.30 -19.67 26.37
N THR A 113 0.23 -20.02 25.21
CA THR A 113 0.19 -19.21 24.00
C THR A 113 -1.26 -19.21 23.54
N ARG A 114 -2.03 -18.21 23.95
CA ARG A 114 -3.27 -17.87 23.25
C ARG A 114 -2.86 -17.55 21.81
N LYS A 115 -3.05 -18.53 20.90
CA LYS A 115 -2.89 -18.33 19.47
C LYS A 115 -3.74 -17.10 19.08
N PRO A 116 -3.24 -16.19 18.24
CA PRO A 116 -4.03 -15.04 17.81
C PRO A 116 -5.29 -15.55 17.10
N VAL A 117 -6.46 -15.28 17.70
CA VAL A 117 -7.81 -15.70 17.27
C VAL A 117 -8.25 -14.91 16.03
N LYS A 118 -7.42 -14.84 14.99
CA LYS A 118 -7.65 -13.88 13.88
C LYS A 118 -7.43 -14.41 12.46
N ASP A 119 -7.21 -15.71 12.29
CA ASP A 119 -7.31 -16.38 10.98
C ASP A 119 -8.50 -17.37 10.95
N LEU A 120 -9.66 -16.92 11.44
CA LEU A 120 -10.93 -17.67 11.31
C LEU A 120 -11.78 -17.14 10.14
N TYR A 121 -11.13 -16.64 9.07
CA TYR A 121 -11.84 -16.31 7.85
C TYR A 121 -11.75 -17.50 6.88
N GLY A 122 -12.84 -18.25 6.78
CA GLY A 122 -12.96 -19.47 5.98
C GLY A 122 -13.66 -20.60 6.73
N CYS A 123 -14.02 -21.66 6.01
CA CYS A 123 -14.57 -22.88 6.59
C CYS A 123 -13.46 -23.65 7.31
N ILE A 124 -13.32 -23.45 8.63
CA ILE A 124 -12.25 -24.07 9.45
C ILE A 124 -12.47 -25.57 9.60
N ASN A 125 -13.73 -26.00 9.55
CA ASN A 125 -14.12 -27.40 9.51
C ASN A 125 -15.06 -27.60 8.32
N TRP A 126 -14.48 -27.84 7.15
CA TRP A 126 -15.24 -27.99 5.89
C TRP A 126 -16.07 -29.28 5.86
N GLN A 127 -15.68 -30.29 6.65
CA GLN A 127 -16.41 -31.55 6.74
C GLN A 127 -17.25 -31.58 8.02
N PRO A 128 -18.54 -31.96 7.96
CA PRO A 128 -19.36 -32.13 9.14
C PRO A 128 -18.87 -33.33 9.98
N ASP A 129 -18.99 -33.23 11.30
CA ASP A 129 -18.52 -34.27 12.23
C ASP A 129 -19.37 -35.55 12.16
N SER A 130 -20.61 -35.45 11.65
CA SER A 130 -21.52 -36.57 11.43
C SER A 130 -22.36 -36.35 10.18
N TYR A 131 -22.67 -37.43 9.48
CA TYR A 131 -23.60 -37.42 8.37
C TYR A 131 -25.06 -37.38 8.88
N PRO A 132 -26.01 -36.77 8.14
CA PRO A 132 -27.43 -36.88 8.47
C PRO A 132 -27.90 -38.34 8.37
N GLU A 133 -28.99 -38.68 9.06
CA GLU A 133 -29.44 -40.06 9.32
C GLU A 133 -29.59 -40.96 8.08
N ASN A 134 -29.75 -40.36 6.89
CA ASN A 134 -29.94 -41.07 5.62
C ASN A 134 -28.74 -40.98 4.66
N GLU A 135 -27.63 -40.37 5.08
CA GLU A 135 -26.43 -40.23 4.23
C GLU A 135 -25.27 -41.01 4.83
N ASN A 136 -24.55 -41.72 3.95
CA ASN A 136 -23.31 -42.39 4.29
C ASN A 136 -22.17 -41.89 3.38
N LYS A 137 -20.92 -42.25 3.73
CA LYS A 137 -19.72 -41.86 2.96
C LYS A 137 -19.80 -42.24 1.48
N GLU A 138 -20.50 -43.32 1.16
CA GLU A 138 -20.65 -43.83 -0.20
C GLU A 138 -21.65 -43.00 -1.00
N THR A 139 -22.81 -42.71 -0.41
CA THR A 139 -23.87 -41.87 -1.01
C THR A 139 -23.37 -40.46 -1.32
N GLN A 140 -22.50 -39.91 -0.46
CA GLN A 140 -21.91 -38.59 -0.72
C GLN A 140 -20.88 -38.57 -1.84
N LYS A 141 -20.21 -39.70 -2.12
CA LYS A 141 -19.26 -39.79 -3.24
C LYS A 141 -19.99 -39.88 -4.58
N GLU A 142 -21.11 -40.61 -4.61
CA GLU A 142 -21.97 -40.71 -5.80
C GLU A 142 -22.57 -39.35 -6.21
N ILE A 143 -22.81 -38.44 -5.26
CA ILE A 143 -23.30 -37.08 -5.54
C ILE A 143 -22.19 -36.16 -6.09
N GLN A 144 -20.91 -36.50 -5.87
CA GLN A 144 -19.76 -35.67 -6.28
C GLN A 144 -19.23 -36.00 -7.69
N GLU A 145 -19.62 -37.14 -8.27
CA GLU A 145 -19.35 -37.52 -9.67
C GLU A 145 -20.42 -36.96 -10.63
#